data_AF-A0A8J3GEX6-F1
#
_entry.id   AF-A0A8J3GEX6-F1
#
_cell.length_a   1.000
_cell.length_b   1.000
_cell.length_c   1.000
_cell.angle_alpha   90.00
_cell.angle_beta   90.00
_cell.angle_gamma   90.00
#
_symmetry.space_group_name_H-M   'P 1'
#
loop_
_entity.id
_entity.type
_entity.pdbx_description
1 polymer ?
#
loop_
_entity_poly.entity_id
_entity_poly.type
_entity_poly.pdbx_seq_one_letter_code
_entity_poly.pdbx_strand_id
1 'polypeptide(L)'
;MNPAFPAELVTLLGSSMFGGLMKMWAMSNAARREERLLAMQALTEQAGHIDKARRYSNPGFQWTRRVIALTCVFTVVALPKIIAIWRPDILMQVGYPELEEGFWFFTNDVEKIHWKEVRGLTITPLDTHLLSAIVGLYFGGSLAGHNRV
;
A
#
# COMPACT_ATOMS: atom_id res chain seq x y z
N MET A 1 -61.19 54.84 22.05
CA MET A 1 -60.64 54.83 20.68
C MET A 1 -59.27 54.16 20.76
N ASN A 2 -59.17 52.86 20.48
CA ASN A 2 -57.90 52.14 20.38
C ASN A 2 -57.99 51.30 19.09
N PRO A 3 -57.20 51.57 18.05
CA PRO A 3 -57.31 50.83 16.81
C PRO A 3 -56.69 49.44 17.03
N ALA A 4 -57.55 48.43 17.18
CA ALA A 4 -57.17 47.03 17.14
C ALA A 4 -56.80 46.65 15.69
N PHE A 5 -55.69 47.19 15.20
CA PHE A 5 -55.02 46.61 14.05
C PHE A 5 -54.50 45.21 14.44
N PRO A 6 -54.50 44.27 13.50
CA PRO A 6 -54.95 42.90 13.71
C PRO A 6 -53.84 42.00 14.29
N ALA A 7 -53.85 41.77 15.60
CA ALA A 7 -52.93 40.84 16.26
C ALA A 7 -53.06 39.39 15.72
N GLU A 8 -54.25 39.00 15.23
CA GLU A 8 -54.51 37.71 14.59
C GLU A 8 -53.85 37.57 13.21
N LEU A 9 -53.81 38.64 12.39
CA LEU A 9 -53.11 38.61 11.10
C LEU A 9 -51.59 38.56 11.29
N VAL A 10 -51.07 39.23 12.33
CA VAL A 10 -49.62 39.19 12.66
C VAL A 10 -49.20 37.80 13.14
N THR A 11 -50.03 37.10 13.91
CA THR A 11 -49.75 35.72 14.37
C THR A 11 -49.95 34.68 13.26
N LEU A 12 -50.90 34.88 12.34
CA LEU A 12 -51.07 34.05 11.16
C LEU A 12 -49.90 34.22 10.14
N LEU A 13 -49.45 35.46 9.92
CA LEU A 13 -48.26 35.75 9.12
C LEU A 13 -46.99 35.23 9.81
N GLY A 14 -46.87 35.39 11.13
CA GLY A 14 -45.75 34.87 11.91
C GLY A 14 -45.64 33.34 11.85
N SER A 15 -46.76 32.62 11.94
CA SER A 15 -46.79 31.16 11.89
C SER A 15 -46.49 30.59 10.48
N SER A 16 -46.94 31.25 9.41
CA SER A 16 -46.61 30.85 8.04
C SER A 16 -45.14 31.11 7.68
N MET A 17 -44.56 32.23 8.11
CA MET A 17 -43.13 32.51 7.93
C MET A 17 -42.26 31.54 8.73
N PHE A 18 -42.63 31.24 9.97
CA PHE A 18 -41.91 30.27 10.80
C PHE A 18 -42.02 28.84 10.24
N GLY A 19 -43.21 28.44 9.76
CA GLY A 19 -43.43 27.18 9.05
C GLY A 19 -42.62 27.09 7.75
N GLY A 20 -42.50 28.19 7.01
CA GLY A 20 -41.66 28.29 5.82
C GLY A 20 -40.17 28.08 6.11
N LEU A 21 -39.64 28.71 7.17
CA LEU A 21 -38.25 28.53 7.61
C LEU A 21 -37.97 27.10 8.07
N MET A 22 -38.87 26.52 8.87
CA MET A 22 -38.77 25.12 9.30
C MET A 22 -38.83 24.15 8.11
N LYS A 23 -39.64 24.44 7.09
CA LYS A 23 -39.69 23.65 5.85
C LYS A 23 -38.38 23.76 5.07
N MET A 24 -37.78 24.94 4.96
CA MET A 24 -36.47 25.10 4.31
C MET A 24 -35.36 24.34 5.05
N TRP A 25 -35.36 24.35 6.38
CA TRP A 25 -34.41 23.58 7.19
C TRP A 25 -34.67 22.07 7.13
N ALA A 26 -35.92 21.64 7.04
CA ALA A 26 -36.26 20.24 6.84
C ALA A 26 -35.83 19.74 5.44
N MET A 27 -36.07 20.54 4.40
CA MET A 27 -35.64 20.24 3.03
C MET A 27 -34.11 20.21 2.91
N SER A 28 -33.38 21.13 3.54
CA SER A 28 -31.91 21.12 3.51
C SER A 28 -31.31 19.92 4.25
N ASN A 29 -31.90 19.53 5.38
CA ASN A 29 -31.49 18.32 6.10
C ASN A 29 -31.84 17.04 5.35
N ALA A 30 -32.96 17.01 4.63
CA ALA A 30 -33.34 15.88 3.77
C ALA A 30 -32.37 15.73 2.59
N ALA A 31 -32.02 16.82 1.91
CA ALA A 31 -31.05 16.81 0.81
C ALA A 31 -29.66 16.30 1.26
N ARG A 32 -29.17 16.77 2.43
CA ARG A 32 -27.91 16.27 3.01
C ARG A 32 -27.95 14.79 3.38
N ARG A 33 -29.12 14.22 3.71
CA ARG A 33 -29.27 12.79 3.98
C ARG A 33 -29.23 11.98 2.68
N GLU A 34 -29.88 12.48 1.63
CA GLU A 34 -29.90 11.85 0.32
C GLU A 34 -28.49 11.81 -0.31
N GLU A 35 -27.73 12.91 -0.23
CA GLU A 35 -26.33 12.95 -0.65
C GLU A 35 -25.47 11.90 0.08
N ARG A 36 -25.65 11.76 1.40
CA ARG A 36 -24.94 10.75 2.20
C ARG A 36 -25.32 9.34 1.82
N LEU A 37 -26.60 9.09 1.54
CA LEU A 37 -27.09 7.78 1.11
C LEU A 37 -26.55 7.42 -0.28
N LEU A 38 -26.54 8.36 -1.23
CA LEU A 38 -25.95 8.17 -2.55
C LEU A 38 -24.44 7.91 -2.47
N ALA A 39 -23.73 8.67 -1.63
CA ALA A 39 -22.31 8.43 -1.37
C ALA A 39 -22.06 7.04 -0.78
N MET A 40 -22.88 6.62 0.20
CA MET A 40 -22.81 5.27 0.77
C MET A 40 -23.10 4.20 -0.28
N GLN A 41 -24.12 4.38 -1.13
CA GLN A 41 -24.45 3.46 -2.21
C GLN A 41 -23.31 3.32 -3.23
N ALA A 42 -22.69 4.44 -3.63
CA ALA A 42 -21.54 4.44 -4.52
C ALA A 42 -20.35 3.65 -3.92
N LEU A 43 -20.11 3.82 -2.61
CA LEU A 43 -19.08 3.05 -1.90
C LEU A 43 -19.44 1.56 -1.82
N THR A 44 -20.70 1.20 -1.58
CA THR A 44 -21.13 -0.21 -1.53
C THR A 44 -21.06 -0.90 -2.88
N GLU A 45 -21.39 -0.19 -3.97
CA GLU A 45 -21.24 -0.72 -5.33
C GLU A 45 -19.76 -0.92 -5.69
N GLN A 46 -18.90 0.06 -5.37
CA GLN A 46 -17.45 -0.08 -5.54
C GLN A 46 -16.90 -1.27 -4.75
N ALA A 47 -17.30 -1.43 -3.49
CA ALA A 47 -16.93 -2.59 -2.69
C ALA A 47 -17.42 -3.90 -3.32
N GLY A 48 -18.64 -3.93 -3.84
CA GLY A 48 -19.21 -5.08 -4.55
C GLY A 48 -18.45 -5.44 -5.83
N HIS A 49 -18.02 -4.45 -6.61
CA HIS A 49 -17.20 -4.67 -7.81
C HIS A 49 -15.80 -5.19 -7.47
N ILE A 50 -15.16 -4.60 -6.46
CA ILE A 50 -13.83 -5.04 -5.98
C ILE A 50 -13.94 -6.45 -5.39
N ASP A 51 -14.99 -6.77 -4.65
CA ASP A 51 -15.23 -8.11 -4.10
C ASP A 51 -15.53 -9.15 -5.17
N LYS A 52 -16.30 -8.81 -6.22
CA LYS A 52 -16.51 -9.70 -7.37
C LYS A 52 -15.21 -9.96 -8.12
N ALA A 53 -14.38 -8.93 -8.33
CA ALA A 53 -13.06 -9.07 -8.93
C ALA A 53 -12.12 -9.92 -8.07
N ARG A 54 -12.17 -9.79 -6.73
CA ARG A 54 -11.41 -10.62 -5.79
C ARG A 54 -11.92 -12.06 -5.69
N ARG A 55 -13.22 -12.29 -5.83
CA ARG A 55 -13.85 -13.63 -5.81
C ARG A 55 -13.61 -14.43 -7.09
N TYR A 56 -13.22 -13.78 -8.19
CA TYR A 56 -12.77 -14.47 -9.39
C TYR A 56 -11.35 -15.03 -9.19
N SER A 57 -11.23 -16.00 -8.28
CA SER A 57 -9.99 -16.71 -8.04
C SER A 57 -9.78 -17.69 -9.19
N ASN A 58 -9.03 -17.27 -10.20
CA ASN A 58 -8.57 -18.19 -11.22
C ASN A 58 -7.47 -19.07 -10.59
N PRO A 59 -7.69 -20.38 -10.35
CA PRO A 59 -6.71 -21.24 -9.66
C PRO A 59 -5.37 -21.27 -10.42
N GLY A 60 -5.40 -21.11 -11.74
CA GLY A 60 -4.20 -20.97 -12.57
C GLY A 60 -3.37 -19.72 -12.22
N PHE A 61 -3.99 -18.59 -11.90
CA PHE A 61 -3.28 -17.34 -11.60
C PHE A 61 -2.46 -17.42 -10.29
N GLN A 62 -2.99 -18.10 -9.28
CA GLN A 62 -2.25 -18.32 -8.03
C GLN A 62 -1.07 -19.29 -8.20
N TRP A 63 -1.23 -20.29 -9.07
CA TRP A 63 -0.16 -21.25 -9.38
C TRP A 63 0.95 -20.58 -10.20
N THR A 64 0.61 -19.81 -11.23
CA THR A 64 1.58 -19.04 -12.04
C THR A 64 2.45 -18.13 -11.18
N ARG A 65 1.86 -17.45 -10.18
CA ARG A 65 2.62 -16.60 -9.24
C ARG A 65 3.66 -17.39 -8.42
N ARG A 66 3.32 -18.60 -7.99
CA ARG A 66 4.24 -19.48 -7.25
C ARG A 66 5.38 -19.97 -8.15
N VAL A 67 5.06 -20.33 -9.40
CA VAL A 67 6.04 -20.81 -10.37
C VAL A 67 7.04 -19.72 -10.73
N ILE A 68 6.59 -18.47 -10.97
CA ILE A 68 7.48 -17.33 -11.27
C ILE A 68 8.40 -17.03 -10.09
N ALA A 69 7.86 -17.02 -8.86
CA ALA A 69 8.68 -16.81 -7.67
C ALA A 69 9.75 -17.90 -7.52
N LEU A 70 9.38 -19.17 -7.68
CA LEU A 70 10.31 -20.29 -7.59
C LEU A 70 11.38 -20.27 -8.72
N THR A 71 11.00 -19.93 -9.95
CA THR A 71 11.95 -19.82 -11.07
C THR A 71 12.90 -18.63 -10.90
N CYS A 72 12.42 -17.47 -10.43
CA CYS A 72 13.31 -16.33 -10.14
C CYS A 72 14.31 -16.65 -9.02
N VAL A 73 13.87 -17.27 -7.92
CA VAL A 73 14.79 -17.67 -6.84
C VAL A 73 15.82 -18.68 -7.33
N PHE A 74 15.38 -19.68 -8.11
CA PHE A 74 16.28 -20.68 -8.67
C PHE A 74 17.33 -20.07 -9.60
N THR A 75 16.91 -19.18 -10.52
CA THR A 75 17.81 -18.57 -11.50
C THR A 75 18.76 -17.54 -10.86
N VAL A 76 18.29 -16.72 -9.93
CA VAL A 76 19.10 -15.62 -9.35
C VAL A 76 20.04 -16.13 -8.25
N VAL A 77 19.61 -17.12 -7.45
CA VAL A 77 20.37 -17.56 -6.26
C VAL A 77 21.02 -18.93 -6.45
N ALA A 78 20.26 -19.92 -6.94
CA ALA A 78 20.77 -21.29 -7.01
C ALA A 78 21.76 -21.48 -8.17
N LEU A 79 21.49 -20.87 -9.33
CA LEU A 79 22.32 -20.98 -10.52
C LEU A 79 23.77 -20.49 -10.32
N PRO A 80 24.04 -19.27 -9.82
CA PRO A 80 25.42 -18.82 -9.57
C PRO A 80 26.13 -19.68 -8.51
N LYS A 81 25.42 -20.20 -7.51
CA LYS A 81 26.00 -21.13 -6.52
C LYS A 81 26.38 -22.48 -7.13
N ILE A 82 25.55 -23.03 -8.01
CA ILE A 82 25.84 -24.29 -8.72
C ILE A 82 27.06 -24.11 -9.63
N ILE A 83 27.16 -22.97 -10.33
CA ILE A 83 28.34 -22.64 -11.15
C ILE A 83 29.59 -22.54 -10.28
N ALA A 84 29.51 -21.87 -9.13
CA ALA A 84 30.64 -21.73 -8.20
C ALA A 84 31.13 -23.09 -7.64
N ILE A 85 30.23 -24.08 -7.48
CA ILE A 85 30.60 -25.45 -7.06
C ILE A 85 31.33 -26.20 -8.18
N TRP A 86 30.88 -26.06 -9.43
CA TRP A 86 31.50 -26.75 -10.59
C TRP A 86 32.80 -26.09 -11.07
N ARG A 87 32.97 -24.79 -10.84
CA ARG A 87 34.16 -24.02 -11.24
C ARG A 87 34.64 -23.17 -10.05
N PRO A 88 35.35 -23.80 -9.09
CA PRO A 88 35.83 -23.11 -7.88
C PRO A 88 36.94 -22.08 -8.17
N ASP A 89 37.52 -22.09 -9.37
CA ASP A 89 38.58 -21.16 -9.78
C ASP A 89 38.06 -19.77 -10.17
N ILE A 90 36.74 -19.56 -10.22
CA ILE A 90 36.14 -18.27 -10.56
C ILE A 90 36.27 -17.35 -9.33
N LEU A 91 37.14 -16.35 -9.44
CA LEU A 91 37.33 -15.31 -8.43
C LEU A 91 36.08 -14.43 -8.36
N MET A 92 35.43 -14.39 -7.20
CA MET A 92 34.31 -13.47 -6.95
C MET A 92 34.81 -12.28 -6.14
N GLN A 93 34.67 -11.09 -6.72
CA GLN A 93 35.00 -9.84 -6.06
C GLN A 93 33.81 -9.34 -5.25
N VAL A 94 33.98 -9.23 -3.93
CA VAL A 94 32.99 -8.62 -3.04
C VAL A 94 33.53 -7.29 -2.56
N GLY A 95 32.79 -6.22 -2.87
CA GLY A 95 33.07 -4.89 -2.33
C GLY A 95 32.49 -4.79 -0.93
N TYR A 96 33.35 -4.68 0.09
CA TYR A 96 32.93 -4.26 1.42
C TYR A 96 33.24 -2.76 1.57
N PRO A 97 32.28 -1.92 1.99
CA PRO A 97 32.60 -0.58 2.42
C PRO A 97 33.35 -0.68 3.75
N GLU A 98 34.63 -0.32 3.74
CA GLU A 98 35.40 -0.12 4.98
C GLU A 98 35.52 1.39 5.19
N LEU A 99 35.17 1.86 6.40
CA LEU A 99 35.51 3.21 6.82
C LEU A 99 37.01 3.21 7.15
N GLU A 100 37.83 3.79 6.29
CA GLU A 100 39.20 4.13 6.65
C GLU A 100 39.15 5.37 7.56
N GLU A 101 39.32 5.18 8.87
CA GLU A 101 39.36 6.26 9.85
C GLU A 101 40.40 7.32 9.43
N GLY A 102 39.90 8.51 9.08
CA GLY A 102 40.76 9.66 8.79
C GLY A 102 41.62 10.01 10.00
N PHE A 103 42.92 10.26 9.79
CA PHE A 103 43.78 10.75 10.86
C PHE A 103 43.37 12.16 11.25
N TRP A 104 42.74 12.29 12.43
CA TRP A 104 42.60 13.48 13.29
C TRP A 104 42.30 14.81 12.57
N PHE A 105 41.07 15.33 12.63
CA PHE A 105 40.57 16.65 12.15
C PHE A 105 40.99 17.17 10.74
N PHE A 106 41.95 16.57 10.05
CA PHE A 106 42.52 17.03 8.78
C PHE A 106 42.05 16.20 7.58
N THR A 107 41.54 14.99 7.82
CA THR A 107 41.00 14.10 6.79
C THR A 107 39.58 13.68 7.17
N ASN A 108 38.63 13.87 6.27
CA ASN A 108 37.27 13.36 6.44
C ASN A 108 37.28 11.83 6.26
N ASP A 109 36.43 11.12 7.01
CA ASP A 109 36.12 9.72 6.72
C ASP A 109 35.62 9.63 5.27
N VAL A 110 36.35 8.90 4.43
CA VAL A 110 35.95 8.63 3.06
C VAL A 110 35.65 7.14 2.96
N GLU A 111 34.38 6.82 2.72
CA GLU A 111 33.94 5.45 2.45
C GLU A 111 34.60 4.97 1.14
N LYS A 112 35.59 4.08 1.25
CA LYS A 112 36.21 3.44 0.09
C LYS A 112 35.71 2.01 -0.02
N ILE A 113 35.36 1.62 -1.23
CA ILE A 113 34.95 0.25 -1.54
C ILE A 113 36.23 -0.59 -1.70
N HIS A 114 36.53 -1.42 -0.70
CA HIS A 114 37.62 -2.38 -0.78
C HIS A 114 37.11 -3.65 -1.47
N TRP A 115 37.66 -3.93 -2.66
CA TRP A 115 37.37 -5.12 -3.43
C TRP A 115 38.21 -6.28 -2.88
N LYS A 116 37.59 -7.19 -2.13
CA LYS A 116 38.25 -8.39 -1.63
C LYS A 116 37.86 -9.58 -2.50
N GLU A 117 38.87 -10.23 -3.08
CA GLU A 117 38.67 -11.46 -3.84
C GLU A 117 38.52 -12.63 -2.88
N VAL A 118 37.30 -13.13 -2.75
CA VAL A 118 37.03 -14.31 -1.91
C VAL A 118 37.03 -15.54 -2.83
N ARG A 119 37.85 -16.53 -2.48
CA ARG A 119 37.88 -17.84 -3.14
C ARG A 119 36.90 -18.78 -2.44
N GLY A 120 35.95 -19.34 -3.19
CA GLY A 120 34.99 -20.33 -2.70
C GLY A 120 33.54 -19.83 -2.60
N LEU A 121 32.66 -20.68 -2.06
CA LEU A 121 31.21 -20.45 -1.94
C LEU A 121 30.93 -19.25 -1.02
N THR A 122 30.80 -18.06 -1.61
CA THR A 122 30.55 -16.83 -0.87
C THR A 122 29.06 -16.50 -0.92
N ILE A 123 28.41 -16.39 0.24
CA ILE A 123 27.08 -15.80 0.34
C ILE A 123 27.29 -14.30 0.39
N THR A 124 26.90 -13.60 -0.67
CA THR A 124 27.06 -12.14 -0.69
C THR A 124 25.97 -11.45 0.15
N PRO A 125 26.24 -10.25 0.69
CA PRO A 125 25.19 -9.43 1.30
C PRO A 125 24.04 -9.17 0.33
N LEU A 126 24.36 -9.00 -0.96
CA LEU A 126 23.38 -8.84 -2.05
C LEU A 126 22.44 -10.04 -2.17
N ASP A 127 22.94 -11.28 -2.10
CA ASP A 127 22.12 -12.50 -2.17
C ASP A 127 21.10 -12.55 -1.02
N THR A 128 21.53 -12.14 0.17
CA THR A 128 20.68 -12.13 1.37
C THR A 128 19.60 -11.04 1.27
N HIS A 129 19.95 -9.86 0.76
CA HIS A 129 19.01 -8.75 0.53
C HIS A 129 18.00 -9.07 -0.60
N LEU A 130 18.45 -9.71 -1.68
CA LEU A 130 17.55 -10.14 -2.76
C LEU A 130 16.61 -11.25 -2.28
N LEU A 131 17.12 -12.21 -1.51
CA LEU A 131 16.29 -13.28 -0.95
C LEU A 131 15.22 -12.73 0.01
N SER A 132 15.57 -11.79 0.89
CA SER A 132 14.59 -11.16 1.79
C SER A 132 13.53 -10.35 1.02
N ALA A 133 13.92 -9.65 -0.06
CA ALA A 133 13.00 -8.91 -0.91
C ALA A 133 12.01 -9.83 -1.66
N ILE A 134 12.48 -10.96 -2.22
CA ILE A 134 11.63 -11.93 -2.92
C ILE A 134 10.66 -12.61 -1.93
N VAL A 135 11.16 -13.00 -0.77
CA VAL A 135 10.36 -13.60 0.31
C VAL A 135 9.30 -12.60 0.81
N GLY A 136 9.68 -11.34 1.03
CA GLY A 136 8.78 -10.27 1.40
C GLY A 136 7.69 -10.00 0.35
N LEU A 137 8.04 -9.99 -0.94
CA LEU A 137 7.08 -9.83 -2.05
C LEU A 137 6.11 -11.03 -2.14
N TYR A 138 6.60 -12.25 -1.92
CA TYR A 138 5.78 -13.46 -1.91
C TYR A 138 4.75 -13.46 -0.77
N PHE A 139 5.19 -13.16 0.46
CA PHE A 139 4.29 -13.11 1.61
C PHE A 139 3.39 -11.86 1.58
N GLY A 140 3.88 -10.71 1.11
CA GLY A 140 3.09 -9.48 0.96
C GLY A 140 1.92 -9.64 -0.02
N GLY A 141 2.16 -10.31 -1.16
CA GLY A 141 1.09 -10.65 -2.11
C GLY A 141 0.16 -11.79 -1.64
N SER A 142 0.54 -12.54 -0.62
CA SER A 142 -0.28 -13.59 0.01
C SER A 142 -1.20 -13.06 1.10
N LEU A 143 -0.74 -12.06 1.88
CA LEU A 143 -1.52 -11.45 2.96
C LEU A 143 -2.71 -10.64 2.45
N ALA A 144 -2.58 -9.97 1.31
CA ALA A 144 -3.70 -9.26 0.66
C ALA A 144 -4.85 -10.21 0.23
N GLY A 145 -4.59 -11.52 0.16
CA GLY A 145 -5.62 -12.55 -0.08
C GLY A 145 -6.19 -13.19 1.19
N HIS A 146 -5.62 -12.90 2.36
CA HIS A 146 -5.97 -13.48 3.66
C HIS A 146 -6.55 -12.40 4.58
N ASN A 147 -7.56 -11.66 4.13
CA ASN A 147 -8.49 -11.02 5.04
C ASN A 147 -9.89 -11.49 4.65
N ARG A 148 -10.15 -12.76 5.00
CA ARG A 148 -11.44 -13.41 4.96
C ARG A 148 -11.87 -13.62 6.41
N VAL A 149 -12.37 -12.56 7.04
CA VAL A 149 -13.35 -12.65 8.13
C VAL A 149 -14.26 -11.45 8.01
#